data_AF-A0A957F3N5-F1
#
_entry.id   AF-A0A957F3N5-F1
#
_cell.length_a   1.000
_cell.length_b   1.000
_cell.length_c   1.000
_cell.angle_alpha   90.00
_cell.angle_beta   90.00
_cell.angle_gamma   90.00
#
_symmetry.space_group_name_H-M   'P 1'
#
loop_
_entity.id
_entity.type
_entity.pdbx_description
1 polymer ?
#
loop_
_entity_poly.entity_id
_entity_poly.type
_entity_poly.pdbx_seq_one_letter_code
_entity_poly.pdbx_strand_id
1 'polypeptide(L)'
;MTKRLMEKSELKRKIHNALRAWKNVDGIDGDLLSDLLLVRQRRDRELLTTLIPAVALRLAANGVLLEGLELLKDQNEENANILRDRFLNGQKTEQVANKIGFSTDTVNRKQREGLEMLTELVWQMEEDARARRVEQMLEQLPLPTYSRLFGVAEKLAKLAEQLLQMEGVAYITAVEGVGGLGKTALVDAVMREVIPSLRYERIFWVSVPRPMLLGQSSIPPERTFEQIIHSLAQQIWPGQPLSLLPSEQQAQVEMLLKETACLVVVDNLEKPADVAYLLERLPLMTQPSRFLLTSRTNVQMGQTAVYRLLLNELSRQDAEALMRHHARQQGNAMLDEATPEDFDDICKLTGGNPLALKMVVDLLDRLPLEQLLSGFSTSHVEQIDTQVYDRIYQHAWQTLSEEAKLLLQAMPLIAQSGATPDYLRRMTQLDEDALWAAIQELLTRSLIESRGSLRERRYGIHQLTDSFVQRNIIGRGGTVA
;
A
#
# COMPACT_ATOMS: atom_id res chain seq x y z
N MET A 1 2.36 5.33 19.03
CA MET A 1 1.90 6.67 19.51
C MET A 1 1.70 7.59 18.32
N THR A 2 0.49 7.64 17.76
CA THR A 2 0.06 8.60 16.75
C THR A 2 0.23 10.01 17.32
N LYS A 3 0.87 10.93 16.59
CA LYS A 3 0.86 12.36 16.95
C LYS A 3 -0.61 12.72 17.17
N ARG A 4 -0.98 13.06 18.40
CA ARG A 4 -2.33 13.48 18.79
C ARG A 4 -2.79 14.47 17.72
N LEU A 5 -3.97 14.26 17.12
CA LEU A 5 -4.59 15.30 16.31
C LEU A 5 -4.49 16.60 17.12
N MET A 6 -4.03 17.67 16.47
CA MET A 6 -3.97 19.00 17.10
C MET A 6 -5.30 19.24 17.82
N GLU A 7 -5.27 19.55 19.11
CA GLU A 7 -6.54 19.80 19.82
C GLU A 7 -7.18 21.07 19.24
N LYS A 8 -8.52 21.13 19.13
CA LYS A 8 -9.23 22.32 18.61
C LYS A 8 -8.85 23.60 19.37
N SER A 9 -8.55 23.49 20.66
CA SER A 9 -8.04 24.57 21.51
C SER A 9 -6.68 25.10 21.04
N GLU A 10 -5.79 24.20 20.64
CA GLU A 10 -4.49 24.54 20.06
C GLU A 10 -4.65 25.19 18.69
N LEU A 11 -5.52 24.64 17.83
CA LEU A 11 -5.81 25.23 16.52
C LEU A 11 -6.34 26.67 16.66
N LYS A 12 -7.27 26.91 17.58
CA LYS A 12 -7.80 28.27 17.87
C LYS A 12 -6.67 29.25 18.21
N ARG A 13 -5.73 28.82 19.05
CA ARG A 13 -4.54 29.62 19.42
C ARG A 13 -3.69 29.92 18.19
N LYS A 14 -3.42 28.93 17.34
CA LYS A 14 -2.63 29.11 16.13
C LYS A 14 -3.31 30.01 15.11
N ILE A 15 -4.61 29.85 14.88
CA ILE A 15 -5.42 30.72 14.00
C ILE A 15 -5.35 32.16 14.49
N HIS A 16 -5.55 32.40 15.78
CA HIS A 16 -5.47 33.75 16.34
C HIS A 16 -4.07 34.36 16.15
N ASN A 17 -3.01 33.59 16.36
CA ASN A 17 -1.64 34.05 16.15
C ASN A 17 -1.38 34.35 14.66
N ALA A 18 -1.82 33.48 13.76
CA ALA A 18 -1.70 33.68 12.32
C ALA A 18 -2.45 34.93 11.84
N LEU A 19 -3.65 35.20 12.38
CA LEU A 19 -4.43 36.43 12.12
C LEU A 19 -3.73 37.68 12.67
N ARG A 20 -3.14 37.64 13.87
CA ARG A 20 -2.38 38.78 14.42
C ARG A 20 -1.18 39.12 13.54
N ALA A 21 -0.53 38.11 12.99
CA ALA A 21 0.62 38.25 12.12
C ALA A 21 0.24 38.58 10.66
N TRP A 22 -1.01 38.97 10.34
CA TRP A 22 -1.53 39.14 8.97
C TRP A 22 -0.58 39.84 7.99
N LYS A 23 0.05 40.93 8.47
CA LYS A 23 0.91 41.82 7.67
C LYS A 23 2.41 41.54 7.82
N ASN A 24 2.81 40.59 8.66
CA ASN A 24 4.21 40.23 8.87
C ASN A 24 4.66 39.22 7.81
N VAL A 25 5.15 39.74 6.68
CA VAL A 25 5.50 38.95 5.48
C VAL A 25 6.75 38.10 5.68
N ASP A 26 7.63 38.48 6.61
CA ASP A 26 8.94 37.84 6.81
C ASP A 26 8.85 36.42 7.39
N GLY A 27 7.66 35.97 7.83
CA GLY A 27 7.40 34.60 8.27
C GLY A 27 8.08 34.19 9.60
N ILE A 28 8.77 35.13 10.26
CA ILE A 28 9.48 34.91 11.53
C ILE A 28 8.52 34.98 12.73
N ASP A 29 7.42 35.72 12.58
CA ASP A 29 6.42 35.91 13.64
C ASP A 29 5.17 35.06 13.40
N GLY A 30 5.02 34.00 14.21
CA GLY A 30 3.76 33.28 14.39
C GLY A 30 3.75 31.86 13.84
N ASP A 31 3.02 31.00 14.55
CA ASP A 31 2.70 29.62 14.18
C ASP A 31 1.81 29.65 12.91
N LEU A 32 2.43 29.68 11.71
CA LEU A 32 1.78 29.88 10.39
C LEU A 32 0.92 28.69 9.93
N LEU A 33 0.30 27.96 10.86
CA LEU A 33 -0.57 26.83 10.58
C LEU A 33 0.10 25.76 9.69
N SER A 34 1.44 25.67 9.72
CA SER A 34 2.23 24.77 8.87
C SER A 34 1.96 23.28 9.11
N ASP A 35 1.37 22.94 10.26
CA ASP A 35 0.93 21.58 10.57
C ASP A 35 -0.29 21.15 9.76
N LEU A 36 -1.13 22.11 9.33
CA LEU A 36 -2.34 21.83 8.55
C LEU A 36 -1.97 21.34 7.15
N LEU A 37 -2.63 20.27 6.71
CA LEU A 37 -2.50 19.75 5.36
C LEU A 37 -2.91 20.79 4.32
N LEU A 38 -4.00 21.53 4.57
CA LEU A 38 -4.47 22.60 3.68
C LEU A 38 -3.39 23.64 3.38
N VAL A 39 -2.64 24.04 4.42
CA VAL A 39 -1.59 25.04 4.29
C VAL A 39 -0.39 24.47 3.54
N ARG A 40 -0.01 23.22 3.80
CA ARG A 40 1.07 22.54 3.07
C ARG A 40 0.74 22.41 1.58
N GLN A 41 -0.45 21.90 1.24
CA GLN A 41 -0.90 21.76 -0.14
C GLN A 41 -0.90 23.09 -0.91
N ARG A 42 -1.34 24.18 -0.25
CA ARG A 42 -1.31 25.51 -0.86
C ARG A 42 0.10 26.05 -0.99
N ARG A 43 0.95 25.87 0.02
CA ARG A 43 2.35 26.30 -0.02
C ARG A 43 3.06 25.68 -1.22
N ASP A 44 2.85 24.39 -1.48
CA ASP A 44 3.51 23.71 -2.60
C ASP A 44 3.05 24.26 -3.95
N ARG A 45 1.79 24.73 -4.07
CA ARG A 45 1.32 25.48 -5.24
C ARG A 45 1.95 26.87 -5.34
N GLU A 46 2.08 27.59 -4.23
CA GLU A 46 2.69 28.93 -4.18
C GLU A 46 4.21 28.94 -4.43
N LEU A 47 4.90 27.84 -4.10
CA LEU A 47 6.33 27.66 -4.41
C LEU A 47 6.60 27.58 -5.91
N LEU A 48 5.59 27.27 -6.74
CA LEU A 48 5.71 27.31 -8.20
C LEU A 48 5.79 28.74 -8.74
N THR A 49 5.30 29.73 -7.99
CA THR A 49 5.22 31.14 -8.39
C THR A 49 6.10 32.06 -7.55
N THR A 50 6.54 31.63 -6.36
CA THR A 50 7.29 32.44 -5.39
C THR A 50 8.63 31.80 -5.06
N LEU A 51 9.72 32.57 -5.17
CA LEU A 51 11.09 32.08 -4.93
C LEU A 51 11.48 31.99 -3.44
N ILE A 52 10.65 32.49 -2.52
CA ILE A 52 10.96 32.56 -1.08
C ILE A 52 9.99 31.64 -0.29
N PRO A 53 10.48 30.55 0.32
CA PRO A 53 9.62 29.58 1.03
C PRO A 53 8.80 30.16 2.18
N ALA A 54 9.37 31.10 2.94
CA ALA A 54 8.68 31.76 4.04
C ALA A 54 7.46 32.57 3.54
N VAL A 55 7.60 33.24 2.40
CA VAL A 55 6.52 34.00 1.75
C VAL A 55 5.45 33.04 1.22
N ALA A 56 5.84 31.94 0.58
CA ALA A 56 4.90 30.92 0.10
C ALA A 56 4.07 30.32 1.25
N LEU A 57 4.70 30.02 2.39
CA LEU A 57 4.00 29.53 3.58
C LEU A 57 3.01 30.55 4.13
N ARG A 58 3.40 31.83 4.17
CA ARG A 58 2.54 32.93 4.62
C ARG A 58 1.33 33.11 3.69
N LEU A 59 1.54 33.12 2.38
CA LEU A 59 0.48 33.22 1.38
C LEU A 59 -0.49 32.05 1.50
N ALA A 60 0.03 30.84 1.66
CA ALA A 60 -0.79 29.65 1.87
C ALA A 60 -1.66 29.74 3.13
N ALA A 61 -1.08 30.12 4.27
CA ALA A 61 -1.80 30.30 5.52
C ALA A 61 -2.87 31.38 5.42
N ASN A 62 -2.53 32.53 4.82
CA ASN A 62 -3.47 33.62 4.57
C ASN A 62 -4.61 33.18 3.67
N GLY A 63 -4.33 32.41 2.61
CA GLY A 63 -5.35 31.86 1.74
C GLY A 63 -6.35 30.99 2.50
N VAL A 64 -5.88 30.09 3.38
CA VAL A 64 -6.77 29.21 4.18
C VAL A 64 -7.65 30.06 5.10
N LEU A 65 -7.07 31.06 5.77
CA LEU A 65 -7.81 31.95 6.65
C LEU A 65 -8.84 32.81 5.90
N LEU A 66 -8.53 33.27 4.68
CA LEU A 66 -9.48 34.02 3.85
C LEU A 66 -10.68 33.17 3.45
N GLU A 67 -10.44 31.94 3.00
CA GLU A 67 -11.53 31.02 2.67
C GLU A 67 -12.39 30.70 3.90
N GLY A 68 -11.76 30.44 5.06
CA GLY A 68 -12.49 30.26 6.31
C GLY A 68 -13.31 31.51 6.72
N LEU A 69 -12.79 32.71 6.47
CA LEU A 69 -13.51 33.97 6.73
C LEU A 69 -14.67 34.21 5.74
N GLU A 70 -14.57 33.75 4.49
CA GLU A 70 -15.71 33.76 3.56
C GLU A 70 -16.80 32.80 4.01
N LEU A 71 -16.45 31.55 4.38
CA LEU A 71 -17.42 30.60 4.93
C LEU A 71 -18.05 31.12 6.23
N LEU A 72 -17.27 31.81 7.07
CA LEU A 72 -17.80 32.45 8.27
C LEU A 72 -18.78 33.56 7.92
N LYS A 73 -18.50 34.34 6.86
CA LYS A 73 -19.38 35.42 6.43
C LYS A 73 -20.75 34.90 6.00
N ASP A 74 -20.79 33.75 5.32
CA ASP A 74 -22.03 33.10 4.91
C ASP A 74 -22.88 32.64 6.10
N GLN A 75 -22.24 32.25 7.22
CA GLN A 75 -22.94 31.80 8.44
C GLN A 75 -23.25 32.93 9.42
N ASN A 76 -22.34 33.90 9.54
CA ASN A 76 -22.40 35.02 10.47
C ASN A 76 -21.55 36.19 9.95
N GLU A 77 -22.16 36.98 9.08
CA GLU A 77 -21.53 38.15 8.44
C GLU A 77 -20.93 39.14 9.45
N GLU A 78 -21.62 39.36 10.57
CA GLU A 78 -21.20 40.31 11.60
C GLU A 78 -19.87 39.89 12.24
N ASN A 79 -19.76 38.62 12.65
CA ASN A 79 -18.53 38.08 13.24
C ASN A 79 -17.38 38.07 12.23
N ALA A 80 -17.63 37.71 10.97
CA ALA A 80 -16.62 37.74 9.91
C ALA A 80 -16.08 39.17 9.70
N ASN A 81 -16.96 40.16 9.61
CA ASN A 81 -16.59 41.56 9.43
C ASN A 81 -15.77 42.10 10.60
N ILE A 82 -16.15 41.77 11.84
CA ILE A 82 -15.38 42.14 13.04
C ILE A 82 -13.96 41.57 12.98
N LEU A 83 -13.80 40.29 12.58
CA LEU A 83 -12.46 39.68 12.45
C LEU A 83 -11.64 40.34 11.34
N ARG A 84 -12.24 40.63 10.18
CA ARG A 84 -11.57 41.33 9.07
C ARG A 84 -11.11 42.71 9.48
N ASP A 85 -11.97 43.50 10.11
CA ASP A 85 -11.62 44.85 10.55
C ASP A 85 -10.50 44.84 11.61
N ARG A 86 -10.57 43.92 12.58
CA ARG A 86 -9.55 43.79 13.64
C ARG A 86 -8.19 43.35 13.12
N PHE A 87 -8.15 42.31 12.26
CA PHE A 87 -6.90 41.63 11.91
C PHE A 87 -6.37 42.00 10.53
N LEU A 88 -7.21 42.02 9.51
CA LEU A 88 -6.78 42.30 8.13
C LEU A 88 -6.60 43.81 7.91
N ASN A 89 -7.57 44.61 8.36
CA ASN A 89 -7.52 46.07 8.24
C ASN A 89 -6.62 46.72 9.31
N GLY A 90 -6.39 46.02 10.43
CA GLY A 90 -5.52 46.48 11.52
C GLY A 90 -6.17 47.52 12.45
N GLN A 91 -7.51 47.53 12.53
CA GLN A 91 -8.25 48.45 13.38
C GLN A 91 -8.17 48.04 14.86
N LYS A 92 -8.06 49.03 15.75
CA LYS A 92 -8.17 48.82 17.21
C LYS A 92 -9.62 48.45 17.58
N THR A 93 -9.82 47.73 18.69
CA THR A 93 -11.17 47.33 19.15
C THR A 93 -12.12 48.52 19.25
N GLU A 94 -11.64 49.67 19.75
CA GLU A 94 -12.41 50.91 19.86
C GLU A 94 -12.89 51.45 18.50
N GLN A 95 -12.04 51.35 17.47
CA GLN A 95 -12.39 51.80 16.11
C GLN A 95 -13.48 50.93 15.51
N VAL A 96 -13.38 49.61 15.71
CA VAL A 96 -14.40 48.65 15.27
C VAL A 96 -15.71 48.88 16.02
N ALA A 97 -15.65 49.05 17.34
CA ALA A 97 -16.79 49.34 18.21
C ALA A 97 -17.56 50.59 17.76
N ASN A 98 -16.84 51.69 17.48
CA ASN A 98 -17.42 52.93 16.97
C ASN A 98 -18.04 52.76 15.58
N LYS A 99 -17.42 51.96 14.70
CA LYS A 99 -17.90 51.71 13.33
C LYS A 99 -19.25 50.96 13.31
N ILE A 100 -19.43 50.00 14.21
CA ILE A 100 -20.62 49.13 14.24
C ILE A 100 -21.62 49.48 15.35
N GLY A 101 -21.36 50.53 16.13
CA GLY A 101 -22.27 51.04 17.16
C GLY A 101 -22.36 50.15 18.42
N PHE A 102 -21.30 49.40 18.76
CA PHE A 102 -21.26 48.54 19.94
C PHE A 102 -20.29 49.03 21.02
N SER A 103 -20.44 48.49 22.24
CA SER A 103 -19.42 48.62 23.27
C SER A 103 -18.19 47.76 22.95
N THR A 104 -17.02 48.18 23.43
CA THR A 104 -15.77 47.41 23.31
C THR A 104 -15.89 45.99 23.85
N ASP A 105 -16.62 45.78 24.94
CA ASP A 105 -16.89 44.46 25.52
C ASP A 105 -17.74 43.58 24.60
N THR A 106 -18.74 44.17 23.92
CA THR A 106 -19.57 43.45 22.95
C THR A 106 -18.73 43.04 21.74
N VAL A 107 -17.86 43.92 21.24
CA VAL A 107 -16.91 43.59 20.16
C VAL A 107 -15.94 42.50 20.58
N ASN A 108 -15.38 42.56 21.80
CA ASN A 108 -14.49 41.53 22.31
C ASN A 108 -15.20 40.17 22.47
N ARG A 109 -16.48 40.16 22.87
CA ARG A 109 -17.30 38.95 22.91
C ARG A 109 -17.53 38.37 21.51
N LYS A 110 -18.01 39.18 20.57
CA LYS A 110 -18.25 38.77 19.18
C LYS A 110 -16.97 38.36 18.45
N GLN A 111 -15.84 39.00 18.75
CA GLN A 111 -14.52 38.59 18.26
C GLN A 111 -14.15 37.18 18.75
N ARG A 112 -14.42 36.85 20.02
CA ARG A 112 -14.18 35.50 20.56
C ARG A 112 -15.11 34.47 19.94
N GLU A 113 -16.40 34.78 19.83
CA GLU A 113 -17.40 33.94 19.16
C GLU A 113 -17.01 33.69 17.69
N GLY A 114 -16.64 34.75 16.96
CA GLY A 114 -16.18 34.65 15.57
C GLY A 114 -14.91 33.81 15.42
N LEU A 115 -13.95 33.95 16.34
CA LEU A 115 -12.73 33.12 16.34
C LEU A 115 -13.05 31.64 16.59
N GLU A 116 -14.04 31.33 17.44
CA GLU A 116 -14.51 29.95 17.67
C GLU A 116 -15.16 29.37 16.42
N MET A 117 -16.07 30.12 15.77
CA MET A 117 -16.71 29.69 14.53
C MET A 117 -15.70 29.52 13.40
N LEU A 118 -14.75 30.45 13.24
CA LEU A 118 -13.67 30.33 12.25
C LEU A 118 -12.80 29.10 12.51
N THR A 119 -12.51 28.80 13.78
CA THR A 119 -11.75 27.60 14.15
C THR A 119 -12.50 26.34 13.74
N GLU A 120 -13.81 26.28 13.98
CA GLU A 120 -14.62 25.12 13.58
C GLU A 120 -14.66 24.94 12.05
N LEU A 121 -14.79 26.04 11.30
CA LEU A 121 -14.78 26.01 9.84
C LEU A 121 -13.43 25.52 9.29
N VAL A 122 -12.32 26.09 9.77
CA VAL A 122 -10.98 25.66 9.35
C VAL A 122 -10.72 24.19 9.74
N TRP A 123 -11.23 23.76 10.90
CA TRP A 123 -11.16 22.35 11.32
C TRP A 123 -11.90 21.43 10.33
N GLN A 124 -13.14 21.77 9.95
CA GLN A 124 -13.92 20.98 8.99
C GLN A 124 -13.24 20.93 7.62
N MET A 125 -12.75 22.08 7.13
CA MET A 125 -12.01 22.14 5.88
C MET A 125 -10.77 21.24 5.89
N GLU A 126 -10.04 21.21 7.02
CA GLU A 126 -8.86 20.38 7.19
C GLU A 126 -9.21 18.89 7.21
N GLU A 127 -10.26 18.48 7.94
CA GLU A 127 -10.73 17.10 7.95
C GLU A 127 -11.18 16.62 6.56
N ASP A 128 -11.92 17.46 5.82
CA ASP A 128 -12.31 17.15 4.43
C ASP A 128 -11.09 17.00 3.51
N ALA A 129 -10.10 17.87 3.65
CA ALA A 129 -8.86 17.78 2.87
C ALA A 129 -8.06 16.52 3.20
N ARG A 130 -8.01 16.13 4.48
CA ARG A 130 -7.34 14.90 4.94
C ARG A 130 -8.08 13.66 4.43
N ALA A 131 -9.40 13.61 4.53
CA ALA A 131 -10.23 12.51 4.02
C ALA A 131 -10.00 12.30 2.52
N ARG A 132 -10.09 13.38 1.72
CA ARG A 132 -9.79 13.32 0.27
C ARG A 132 -8.36 12.85 -0.01
N ARG A 133 -7.38 13.28 0.80
CA ARG A 133 -5.99 12.87 0.60
C ARG A 133 -5.78 11.38 0.88
N VAL A 134 -6.40 10.88 1.94
CA VAL A 134 -6.37 9.45 2.29
C VAL A 134 -7.00 8.62 1.19
N GLU A 135 -8.16 9.02 0.68
CA GLU A 135 -8.84 8.35 -0.43
C GLU A 135 -7.95 8.28 -1.68
N GLN A 136 -7.38 9.40 -2.12
CA GLN A 136 -6.44 9.45 -3.25
C GLN A 136 -5.22 8.54 -3.08
N MET A 137 -4.69 8.42 -1.87
CA MET A 137 -3.57 7.52 -1.58
C MET A 137 -4.02 6.05 -1.62
N LEU A 138 -5.17 5.72 -1.05
CA LEU A 138 -5.69 4.36 -1.06
C LEU A 138 -6.02 3.86 -2.48
N GLU A 139 -6.45 4.75 -3.37
CA GLU A 139 -6.68 4.46 -4.79
C GLU A 139 -5.40 4.10 -5.56
N GLN A 140 -4.23 4.55 -5.09
CA GLN A 140 -2.94 4.25 -5.71
C GLN A 140 -2.42 2.86 -5.32
N LEU A 141 -2.95 2.26 -4.25
CA LEU A 141 -2.56 0.91 -3.84
C LEU A 141 -3.16 -0.14 -4.77
N PRO A 142 -2.47 -1.28 -4.97
CA PRO A 142 -3.12 -2.43 -5.58
C PRO A 142 -4.35 -2.83 -4.77
N LEU A 143 -5.35 -3.39 -5.44
CA LEU A 143 -6.53 -3.90 -4.74
C LEU A 143 -6.14 -5.06 -3.80
N PRO A 144 -6.79 -5.18 -2.63
CA PRO A 144 -6.51 -6.28 -1.70
C PRO A 144 -6.77 -7.62 -2.36
N THR A 145 -5.83 -8.55 -2.22
CA THR A 145 -5.97 -9.95 -2.69
C THR A 145 -6.50 -10.89 -1.59
N TYR A 146 -6.94 -10.34 -0.45
CA TYR A 146 -7.43 -11.07 0.71
C TYR A 146 -8.77 -10.52 1.18
N SER A 147 -9.60 -11.39 1.75
CA SER A 147 -10.87 -11.03 2.39
C SER A 147 -10.73 -10.84 3.90
N ARG A 148 -9.81 -11.58 4.52
CA ARG A 148 -9.51 -11.54 5.96
C ARG A 148 -8.07 -12.00 6.21
N LEU A 149 -7.44 -11.43 7.23
CA LEU A 149 -6.12 -11.83 7.71
C LEU A 149 -6.23 -12.70 8.97
N PHE A 150 -5.32 -13.66 9.12
CA PHE A 150 -5.26 -14.61 10.22
C PHE A 150 -3.83 -14.65 10.78
N GLY A 151 -3.65 -14.80 12.10
CA GLY A 151 -2.34 -14.96 12.75
C GLY A 151 -1.32 -13.82 12.61
N VAL A 152 -1.69 -12.66 12.07
CA VAL A 152 -0.75 -11.57 11.76
C VAL A 152 -1.02 -10.25 12.51
N ALA A 153 -2.02 -10.20 13.39
CA ALA A 153 -2.41 -8.96 14.09
C ALA A 153 -1.23 -8.29 14.83
N GLU A 154 -0.44 -9.06 15.57
CA GLU A 154 0.73 -8.55 16.29
C GLU A 154 1.82 -8.04 15.32
N LYS A 155 2.07 -8.78 14.23
CA LYS A 155 3.06 -8.41 13.22
C LYS A 155 2.65 -7.14 12.47
N LEU A 156 1.36 -7.00 12.16
CA LEU A 156 0.78 -5.83 11.54
C LEU A 156 0.96 -4.60 12.43
N ALA A 157 0.59 -4.70 13.72
CA ALA A 157 0.74 -3.61 14.68
C ALA A 157 2.20 -3.17 14.85
N LYS A 158 3.15 -4.12 14.95
CA LYS A 158 4.58 -3.82 15.01
C LYS A 158 5.09 -3.12 13.76
N LEU A 159 4.64 -3.56 12.58
CA LEU A 159 5.02 -2.97 11.30
C LEU A 159 4.44 -1.56 11.15
N ALA A 160 3.18 -1.34 11.54
CA ALA A 160 2.54 -0.04 11.54
C ALA A 160 3.28 0.93 12.49
N GLU A 161 3.60 0.48 13.71
CA GLU A 161 4.39 1.25 14.66
C GLU A 161 5.75 1.64 14.06
N GLN A 162 6.48 0.67 13.50
CA GLN A 162 7.77 0.92 12.86
C GLN A 162 7.67 1.98 11.76
N LEU A 163 6.65 1.91 10.90
CA LEU A 163 6.44 2.85 9.80
C LEU A 163 5.95 4.24 10.27
N LEU A 164 5.34 4.35 11.44
CA LEU A 164 4.86 5.62 11.98
C LEU A 164 5.88 6.36 12.85
N GLN A 165 6.96 5.71 13.25
CA GLN A 165 8.04 6.35 14.03
C GLN A 165 8.61 7.57 13.30
N MET A 166 8.74 8.70 14.02
CA MET A 166 9.31 9.93 13.45
C MET A 166 10.82 9.87 13.32
N GLU A 167 11.46 9.26 14.32
CA GLU A 167 12.89 9.10 14.46
C GLU A 167 13.16 7.63 14.76
N GLY A 168 14.16 7.05 14.12
CA GLY A 168 14.44 5.62 14.25
C GLY A 168 15.60 5.19 13.38
N VAL A 169 16.19 4.06 13.74
CA VAL A 169 17.48 3.60 13.22
C VAL A 169 17.39 3.06 11.78
N ALA A 170 16.20 2.61 11.33
CA ALA A 170 16.02 1.98 10.02
C ALA A 170 14.92 2.65 9.18
N TYR A 171 15.34 3.26 8.07
CA TYR A 171 14.44 3.78 7.03
C TYR A 171 14.02 2.71 6.02
N ILE A 172 14.63 1.51 6.10
CA ILE A 172 14.32 0.36 5.28
C ILE A 172 13.76 -0.73 6.19
N THR A 173 12.58 -1.24 5.82
CA THR A 173 11.92 -2.36 6.50
C THR A 173 11.78 -3.51 5.51
N ALA A 174 12.18 -4.72 5.91
CA ALA A 174 12.05 -5.93 5.11
C ALA A 174 11.12 -6.93 5.80
N VAL A 175 10.06 -7.34 5.09
CA VAL A 175 9.18 -8.45 5.45
C VAL A 175 9.66 -9.70 4.74
N GLU A 176 10.11 -10.67 5.51
CA GLU A 176 10.78 -11.87 5.02
C GLU A 176 9.95 -13.13 5.30
N GLY A 177 10.17 -14.18 4.52
CA GLY A 177 9.55 -15.48 4.74
C GLY A 177 9.35 -16.24 3.45
N VAL A 178 9.03 -17.53 3.54
CA VAL A 178 8.86 -18.38 2.36
C VAL A 178 7.68 -17.93 1.47
N GLY A 179 7.62 -18.46 0.23
CA GLY A 179 6.54 -18.16 -0.71
C GLY A 179 5.16 -18.58 -0.17
N GLY A 180 4.11 -17.82 -0.48
CA GLY A 180 2.74 -18.18 -0.08
C GLY A 180 2.33 -17.78 1.35
N LEU A 181 3.24 -17.25 2.18
CA LEU A 181 2.92 -16.80 3.56
C LEU A 181 2.04 -15.55 3.67
N GLY A 182 1.75 -14.86 2.56
CA GLY A 182 0.95 -13.63 2.59
C GLY A 182 1.73 -12.36 2.95
N LYS A 183 3.03 -12.29 2.66
CA LYS A 183 3.85 -11.07 2.85
C LYS A 183 3.24 -9.84 2.16
N THR A 184 2.86 -9.99 0.89
CA THR A 184 2.18 -8.96 0.10
C THR A 184 0.86 -8.53 0.75
N ALA A 185 0.08 -9.48 1.30
CA ALA A 185 -1.17 -9.19 1.99
C ALA A 185 -0.94 -8.42 3.31
N LEU A 186 0.08 -8.79 4.09
CA LEU A 186 0.48 -8.07 5.30
C LEU A 186 0.95 -6.64 4.99
N VAL A 187 1.72 -6.47 3.92
CA VAL A 187 2.21 -5.16 3.47
C VAL A 187 1.08 -4.28 2.95
N ASP A 188 0.16 -4.79 2.14
CA ASP A 188 -1.03 -4.03 1.74
C ASP A 188 -1.85 -3.59 2.96
N ALA A 189 -2.09 -4.50 3.91
CA ALA A 189 -2.85 -4.20 5.12
C ALA A 189 -2.18 -3.11 5.99
N VAL A 190 -0.86 -3.19 6.18
CA VAL A 190 -0.16 -2.17 6.97
C VAL A 190 -0.17 -0.82 6.25
N MET A 191 -0.04 -0.80 4.91
CA MET A 191 -0.14 0.44 4.14
C MET A 191 -1.49 1.11 4.38
N ARG A 192 -2.58 0.34 4.33
CA ARG A 192 -3.93 0.84 4.58
C ARG A 192 -4.15 1.33 6.02
N GLU A 193 -3.46 0.76 7.00
CA GLU A 193 -3.47 1.24 8.39
C GLU A 193 -2.65 2.53 8.57
N VAL A 194 -1.54 2.67 7.84
CA VAL A 194 -0.60 3.79 7.98
C VAL A 194 -1.05 5.03 7.22
N ILE A 195 -1.68 4.88 6.04
CA ILE A 195 -2.09 6.01 5.18
C ILE A 195 -2.96 7.05 5.91
N PRO A 196 -3.98 6.67 6.72
CA PRO A 196 -4.80 7.63 7.46
C PRO A 196 -4.02 8.57 8.39
N SER A 197 -2.82 8.18 8.82
CA SER A 197 -1.95 9.05 9.63
C SER A 197 -1.43 10.26 8.86
N LEU A 198 -1.42 10.19 7.51
CA LEU A 198 -0.81 11.17 6.62
C LEU A 198 0.64 11.53 7.02
N ARG A 199 1.36 10.54 7.57
CA ARG A 199 2.78 10.65 7.91
C ARG A 199 3.64 10.86 6.67
N TYR A 200 3.24 10.24 5.57
CA TYR A 200 3.90 10.32 4.28
C TYR A 200 3.09 11.21 3.35
N GLU A 201 3.77 12.04 2.60
CA GLU A 201 3.16 12.92 1.61
C GLU A 201 2.82 12.16 0.33
N ARG A 202 3.57 11.12 -0.02
CA ARG A 202 3.30 10.26 -1.19
C ARG A 202 3.56 8.80 -0.84
N ILE A 203 2.85 7.91 -1.52
CA ILE A 203 3.08 6.47 -1.43
C ILE A 203 3.30 5.91 -2.83
N PHE A 204 4.09 4.86 -2.92
CA PHE A 204 4.35 4.16 -4.18
C PHE A 204 4.38 2.67 -3.96
N TRP A 205 3.87 1.91 -4.92
CA TRP A 205 3.91 0.45 -4.89
C TRP A 205 4.53 -0.07 -6.19
N VAL A 206 5.70 -0.69 -6.09
CA VAL A 206 6.40 -1.29 -7.23
C VAL A 206 6.54 -2.79 -6.99
N SER A 207 6.00 -3.58 -7.89
CA SER A 207 6.24 -5.02 -7.93
C SER A 207 7.42 -5.30 -8.85
N VAL A 208 8.41 -6.05 -8.39
CA VAL A 208 9.56 -6.41 -9.22
C VAL A 208 9.13 -7.37 -10.34
N PRO A 209 9.42 -7.04 -11.62
CA PRO A 209 9.07 -7.89 -12.76
C PRO A 209 9.73 -9.27 -12.68
N ARG A 210 8.98 -10.30 -13.09
CA ARG A 210 9.49 -11.66 -13.22
C ARG A 210 10.20 -11.84 -14.56
N PRO A 211 11.49 -12.20 -14.63
CA PRO A 211 12.11 -12.53 -15.90
C PRO A 211 11.40 -13.74 -16.53
N MET A 212 10.92 -13.61 -17.78
CA MET A 212 10.42 -14.75 -18.53
C MET A 212 11.58 -15.72 -18.75
N LEU A 213 11.45 -16.95 -18.23
CA LEU A 213 12.45 -18.01 -18.37
C LEU A 213 12.44 -18.61 -19.78
N LEU A 214 12.59 -17.79 -20.82
CA LEU A 214 12.89 -18.24 -22.17
C LEU A 214 14.41 -18.29 -22.35
N GLY A 215 15.03 -19.33 -21.78
CA GLY A 215 16.31 -19.85 -22.25
C GLY A 215 17.61 -19.14 -21.90
N GLN A 216 17.67 -17.95 -21.27
CA GLN A 216 18.95 -17.35 -20.84
C GLN A 216 18.89 -16.53 -19.54
N SER A 217 20.01 -16.63 -18.80
CA SER A 217 20.59 -15.79 -17.75
C SER A 217 19.66 -14.90 -16.92
N SER A 218 19.65 -15.15 -15.60
CA SER A 218 19.14 -14.21 -14.59
C SER A 218 19.55 -12.78 -14.94
N ILE A 219 18.56 -11.87 -15.03
CA ILE A 219 18.81 -10.43 -15.14
C ILE A 219 19.76 -10.00 -14.00
N PRO A 220 20.83 -9.22 -14.29
CA PRO A 220 21.73 -8.68 -13.26
C PRO A 220 20.98 -7.77 -12.27
N PRO A 221 21.42 -7.70 -11.00
CA PRO A 221 20.74 -6.91 -9.99
C PRO A 221 20.69 -5.40 -10.29
N GLU A 222 21.68 -4.88 -11.03
CA GLU A 222 21.70 -3.49 -11.52
C GLU A 222 20.49 -3.20 -12.42
N ARG A 223 20.16 -4.13 -13.31
CA ARG A 223 19.02 -3.99 -14.23
C ARG A 223 17.69 -4.12 -13.49
N THR A 224 17.61 -4.99 -12.49
CA THR A 224 16.44 -5.07 -11.60
C THR A 224 16.21 -3.73 -10.90
N PHE A 225 17.28 -3.12 -10.37
CA PHE A 225 17.22 -1.80 -9.75
C PHE A 225 16.79 -0.70 -10.74
N GLU A 226 17.36 -0.66 -11.94
CA GLU A 226 16.95 0.28 -13.01
C GLU A 226 15.44 0.15 -13.32
N GLN A 227 14.91 -1.08 -13.39
CA GLN A 227 13.47 -1.30 -13.62
C GLN A 227 12.59 -0.78 -12.47
N ILE A 228 13.04 -0.95 -11.22
CA ILE A 228 12.35 -0.41 -10.05
C ILE A 228 12.32 1.12 -10.10
N ILE A 229 13.48 1.74 -10.36
CA ILE A 229 13.60 3.20 -10.50
C ILE A 229 12.73 3.72 -11.66
N HIS A 230 12.72 3.00 -12.79
CA HIS A 230 11.88 3.36 -13.92
C HIS A 230 10.39 3.31 -13.57
N SER A 231 9.96 2.25 -12.88
CA SER A 231 8.57 2.07 -12.42
C SER A 231 8.17 3.15 -11.41
N LEU A 232 9.07 3.52 -10.49
CA LEU A 232 8.86 4.64 -9.58
C LEU A 232 8.70 5.95 -10.35
N ALA A 233 9.60 6.24 -11.28
CA ALA A 233 9.54 7.47 -12.07
C ALA A 233 8.23 7.58 -12.87
N GLN A 234 7.72 6.49 -13.44
CA GLN A 234 6.42 6.45 -14.11
C GLN A 234 5.26 6.81 -13.15
N GLN A 235 5.31 6.35 -11.90
CA GLN A 235 4.30 6.71 -10.89
C GLN A 235 4.49 8.13 -10.35
N ILE A 236 5.74 8.61 -10.29
CA ILE A 236 6.06 9.95 -9.80
C ILE A 236 5.56 11.02 -10.80
N TRP A 237 5.79 10.80 -12.09
CA TRP A 237 5.48 11.72 -13.19
C TRP A 237 4.60 11.05 -14.27
N PRO A 238 3.32 10.73 -13.97
CA PRO A 238 2.45 10.07 -14.92
C PRO A 238 2.22 10.92 -16.17
N GLY A 239 2.41 10.33 -17.35
CA GLY A 239 2.19 10.97 -18.64
C GLY A 239 3.29 11.97 -19.08
N GLN A 240 4.37 12.11 -18.31
CA GLN A 240 5.52 12.94 -18.71
C GLN A 240 6.61 12.09 -19.39
N PRO A 241 7.35 12.67 -20.35
CA PRO A 241 8.52 11.99 -20.91
C PRO A 241 9.58 11.82 -19.83
N LEU A 242 10.01 10.58 -19.62
CA LEU A 242 11.08 10.23 -18.69
C LEU A 242 12.45 10.36 -19.39
N SER A 243 13.51 10.63 -18.62
CA SER A 243 14.86 10.60 -19.19
C SER A 243 15.18 9.21 -19.75
N LEU A 244 15.85 9.18 -20.89
CA LEU A 244 16.34 7.95 -21.52
C LEU A 244 17.60 7.41 -20.83
N LEU A 245 18.27 8.24 -20.02
CA LEU A 245 19.48 7.86 -19.28
C LEU A 245 19.11 7.37 -17.87
N PRO A 246 19.36 6.08 -17.54
CA PRO A 246 18.99 5.53 -16.23
C PRO A 246 19.58 6.29 -15.04
N SER A 247 20.80 6.82 -15.18
CA SER A 247 21.46 7.60 -14.13
C SER A 247 20.78 8.94 -13.85
N GLU A 248 20.30 9.63 -14.89
CA GLU A 248 19.55 10.87 -14.73
C GLU A 248 18.19 10.60 -14.10
N GLN A 249 17.51 9.54 -14.53
CA GLN A 249 16.24 9.11 -13.96
C GLN A 249 16.39 8.77 -12.47
N GLN A 250 17.45 8.03 -12.11
CA GLN A 250 17.78 7.75 -10.71
C GLN A 250 18.02 9.03 -9.91
N ALA A 251 18.81 9.98 -10.43
CA ALA A 251 19.10 11.23 -9.74
C ALA A 251 17.83 12.07 -9.49
N GLN A 252 16.90 12.10 -10.45
CA GLN A 252 15.61 12.78 -10.31
C GLN A 252 14.73 12.11 -9.24
N VAL A 253 14.65 10.78 -9.24
CA VAL A 253 13.90 10.03 -8.22
C VAL A 253 14.51 10.24 -6.84
N GLU A 254 15.85 10.18 -6.72
CA GLU A 254 16.57 10.41 -5.47
C GLU A 254 16.30 11.82 -4.91
N MET A 255 16.35 12.85 -5.75
CA MET A 255 16.03 14.23 -5.37
C MET A 255 14.63 14.34 -4.78
N LEU A 256 13.63 13.78 -5.46
CA LEU A 256 12.25 13.82 -4.98
C LEU A 256 12.05 13.07 -3.66
N LEU A 257 12.67 11.90 -3.50
CA LEU A 257 12.60 11.11 -2.26
C LEU A 257 13.34 11.76 -1.09
N LYS A 258 14.30 12.65 -1.35
CA LYS A 258 14.97 13.48 -0.34
C LYS A 258 14.19 14.74 0.04
N GLU A 259 13.41 15.28 -0.88
CA GLU A 259 12.61 16.48 -0.64
C GLU A 259 11.25 16.16 0.00
N THR A 260 10.64 15.05 -0.39
CA THR A 260 9.26 14.68 -0.02
C THR A 260 9.28 13.40 0.80
N ALA A 261 8.59 13.38 1.94
CA ALA A 261 8.44 12.17 2.77
C ALA A 261 7.59 11.11 2.06
N CYS A 262 8.23 10.14 1.42
CA CYS A 262 7.54 9.08 0.68
C CYS A 262 7.62 7.72 1.40
N LEU A 263 6.60 6.89 1.23
CA LEU A 263 6.66 5.47 1.58
C LEU A 263 6.60 4.63 0.32
N VAL A 264 7.70 3.93 0.03
CA VAL A 264 7.86 3.12 -1.19
C VAL A 264 7.82 1.64 -0.83
N VAL A 265 6.85 0.92 -1.38
CA VAL A 265 6.79 -0.54 -1.32
C VAL A 265 7.50 -1.13 -2.52
N VAL A 266 8.45 -2.04 -2.27
CA VAL A 266 9.07 -2.90 -3.30
C VAL A 266 8.67 -4.34 -3.01
N ASP A 267 7.72 -4.83 -3.78
CA ASP A 267 7.12 -6.14 -3.61
C ASP A 267 7.75 -7.20 -4.53
N ASN A 268 7.73 -8.44 -4.09
CA ASN A 268 8.19 -9.62 -4.83
C ASN A 268 9.70 -9.68 -5.11
N LEU A 269 10.55 -9.39 -4.12
CA LEU A 269 11.99 -9.63 -4.24
C LEU A 269 12.31 -11.12 -4.03
N GLU A 270 12.91 -11.73 -5.05
CA GLU A 270 13.14 -13.18 -5.06
C GLU A 270 14.61 -13.55 -4.89
N LYS A 271 15.52 -12.80 -5.52
CA LYS A 271 16.94 -13.16 -5.57
C LYS A 271 17.70 -12.47 -4.44
N PRO A 272 18.58 -13.20 -3.72
CA PRO A 272 19.45 -12.60 -2.71
C PRO A 272 20.33 -11.46 -3.27
N ALA A 273 20.79 -11.60 -4.52
CA ALA A 273 21.61 -10.59 -5.17
C ALA A 273 20.85 -9.27 -5.43
N ASP A 274 19.58 -9.34 -5.84
CA ASP A 274 18.75 -8.15 -6.05
C ASP A 274 18.52 -7.41 -4.72
N VAL A 275 18.25 -8.17 -3.66
CA VAL A 275 18.05 -7.64 -2.30
C VAL A 275 19.33 -6.98 -1.78
N ALA A 276 20.48 -7.66 -1.89
CA ALA A 276 21.77 -7.10 -1.46
C ALA A 276 22.08 -5.78 -2.19
N TYR A 277 21.90 -5.75 -3.51
CA TYR A 277 22.12 -4.56 -4.32
C TYR A 277 21.19 -3.41 -3.93
N LEU A 278 19.90 -3.68 -3.70
CA LEU A 278 18.95 -2.68 -3.20
C LEU A 278 19.39 -2.10 -1.85
N LEU A 279 19.85 -2.94 -0.92
CA LEU A 279 20.26 -2.48 0.41
C LEU A 279 21.53 -1.63 0.43
N GLU A 280 22.35 -1.70 -0.63
CA GLU A 280 23.48 -0.80 -0.86
C GLU A 280 23.04 0.55 -1.45
N ARG A 281 22.00 0.56 -2.30
CA ARG A 281 21.57 1.75 -3.05
C ARG A 281 20.48 2.57 -2.38
N LEU A 282 19.48 1.91 -1.79
CA LEU A 282 18.34 2.57 -1.16
C LEU A 282 18.72 3.55 -0.04
N PRO A 283 19.78 3.35 0.78
CA PRO A 283 20.18 4.33 1.78
C PRO A 283 20.41 5.74 1.21
N LEU A 284 20.87 5.85 -0.04
CA LEU A 284 21.12 7.12 -0.72
C LEU A 284 19.85 7.93 -1.00
N MET A 285 18.68 7.30 -0.94
CA MET A 285 17.36 7.90 -1.20
C MET A 285 16.39 7.76 -0.02
N THR A 286 16.92 7.42 1.16
CA THR A 286 16.18 7.48 2.43
C THR A 286 16.34 8.84 3.08
N GLN A 287 15.50 9.13 4.08
CA GLN A 287 15.48 10.38 4.84
C GLN A 287 15.06 11.61 3.98
N PRO A 288 13.79 12.03 4.03
CA PRO A 288 12.70 11.59 4.91
C PRO A 288 11.97 10.32 4.43
N SER A 289 12.24 9.85 3.22
CA SER A 289 11.55 8.69 2.63
C SER A 289 11.94 7.35 3.28
N ARG A 290 11.01 6.41 3.23
CA ARG A 290 11.15 5.04 3.75
C ARG A 290 10.78 3.99 2.72
N PHE A 291 11.39 2.81 2.87
CA PHE A 291 11.17 1.66 2.00
C PHE A 291 10.64 0.47 2.79
N LEU A 292 9.65 -0.21 2.20
CA LEU A 292 9.08 -1.45 2.71
C LEU A 292 9.24 -2.54 1.63
N LEU A 293 10.05 -3.54 1.94
CA LEU A 293 10.44 -4.60 1.01
C LEU A 293 9.72 -5.90 1.38
N THR A 294 9.24 -6.66 0.40
CA THR A 294 8.90 -8.08 0.63
C THR A 294 9.94 -8.97 -0.05
N SER A 295 10.45 -9.95 0.70
CA SER A 295 11.51 -10.84 0.21
C SER A 295 11.23 -12.30 0.57
N ARG A 296 11.60 -13.23 -0.32
CA ARG A 296 11.62 -14.67 -0.02
C ARG A 296 12.86 -15.12 0.72
N THR A 297 13.93 -14.34 0.62
CA THR A 297 15.24 -14.70 1.16
C THR A 297 15.56 -13.84 2.37
N ASN A 298 16.17 -14.47 3.36
CA ASN A 298 16.67 -13.76 4.55
C ASN A 298 17.68 -12.70 4.11
N VAL A 299 17.44 -11.44 4.48
CA VAL A 299 18.40 -10.36 4.27
C VAL A 299 19.63 -10.65 5.13
N GLN A 300 20.81 -10.75 4.50
CA GLN A 300 22.05 -10.86 5.28
C GLN A 300 22.38 -9.49 5.89
N MET A 301 22.85 -9.51 7.15
CA MET A 301 23.22 -8.28 7.86
C MET A 301 24.46 -7.68 7.20
N GLY A 302 24.26 -6.54 6.53
CA GLY A 302 25.34 -5.66 6.07
C GLY A 302 25.57 -4.50 7.05
N GLN A 303 26.18 -3.42 6.55
CA GLN A 303 26.36 -2.17 7.30
C GLN A 303 25.08 -1.31 7.39
N THR A 304 24.09 -1.57 6.53
CA THR A 304 22.84 -0.82 6.47
C THR A 304 21.88 -1.22 7.60
N ALA A 305 21.36 -0.24 8.33
CA ALA A 305 20.32 -0.49 9.32
C ALA A 305 18.98 -0.83 8.64
N VAL A 306 18.58 -2.10 8.73
CA VAL A 306 17.32 -2.62 8.18
C VAL A 306 16.49 -3.20 9.32
N TYR A 307 15.22 -2.78 9.42
CA TYR A 307 14.27 -3.44 10.32
C TYR A 307 13.74 -4.70 9.63
N ARG A 308 13.93 -5.86 10.25
CA ARG A 308 13.52 -7.14 9.67
C ARG A 308 12.32 -7.69 10.44
N LEU A 309 11.28 -8.02 9.70
CA LEU A 309 10.11 -8.71 10.21
C LEU A 309 10.01 -10.07 9.51
N LEU A 310 10.26 -11.13 10.27
CA LEU A 310 10.10 -12.49 9.78
C LEU A 310 8.62 -12.89 9.88
N LEU A 311 8.04 -13.22 8.74
CA LEU A 311 6.73 -13.84 8.63
C LEU A 311 6.92 -15.35 8.61
N ASN A 312 6.38 -16.01 9.63
CA ASN A 312 6.38 -17.46 9.76
C ASN A 312 5.03 -18.03 9.34
N GLU A 313 4.96 -19.35 9.28
CA GLU A 313 3.75 -20.14 9.09
C GLU A 313 2.69 -19.84 10.15
N LEU A 314 1.43 -20.14 9.82
CA LEU A 314 0.32 -19.91 10.74
C LEU A 314 0.38 -20.87 11.92
N SER A 315 -0.07 -20.39 13.08
CA SER A 315 -0.34 -21.26 14.22
C SER A 315 -1.42 -22.27 13.84
N ARG A 316 -1.49 -23.39 14.57
CA ARG A 316 -2.49 -24.43 14.33
C ARG A 316 -3.93 -23.88 14.33
N GLN A 317 -4.21 -23.00 15.29
CA GLN A 317 -5.51 -22.35 15.45
C GLN A 317 -5.82 -21.39 14.29
N ASP A 318 -4.83 -20.57 13.87
CA ASP A 318 -5.02 -19.64 12.76
C ASP A 318 -5.15 -20.36 11.41
N ALA A 319 -4.42 -21.47 11.23
CA ALA A 319 -4.52 -22.32 10.06
C ALA A 319 -5.92 -22.95 9.94
N GLU A 320 -6.47 -23.48 11.03
CA GLU A 320 -7.85 -23.98 11.07
C GLU A 320 -8.86 -22.87 10.75
N ALA A 321 -8.71 -21.70 11.37
CA ALA A 321 -9.59 -20.56 11.12
C ALA A 321 -9.55 -20.12 9.66
N LEU A 322 -8.37 -20.09 9.03
CA LEU A 322 -8.20 -19.81 7.61
C LEU A 322 -8.89 -20.86 6.74
N MET A 323 -8.67 -22.15 7.01
CA MET A 323 -9.27 -23.25 6.22
C MET A 323 -10.79 -23.20 6.27
N ARG A 324 -11.39 -23.06 7.47
CA ARG A 324 -12.84 -22.94 7.64
C ARG A 324 -13.40 -21.72 6.93
N HIS A 325 -12.73 -20.56 7.06
CA HIS A 325 -13.16 -19.33 6.38
C HIS A 325 -13.10 -19.49 4.86
N HIS A 326 -12.01 -20.05 4.32
CA HIS A 326 -11.84 -20.26 2.89
C HIS A 326 -12.87 -21.24 2.33
N ALA A 327 -13.10 -22.38 2.99
CA ALA A 327 -14.11 -23.36 2.57
C ALA A 327 -15.51 -22.73 2.49
N ARG A 328 -15.91 -21.96 3.52
CA ARG A 328 -17.19 -21.24 3.52
C ARG A 328 -17.30 -20.19 2.41
N GLN A 329 -16.21 -19.52 2.06
CA GLN A 329 -16.20 -18.57 0.93
C GLN A 329 -16.43 -19.27 -0.43
N GLN A 330 -16.00 -20.52 -0.56
CA GLN A 330 -16.26 -21.35 -1.74
C GLN A 330 -17.62 -22.07 -1.68
N GLY A 331 -18.41 -21.85 -0.62
CA GLY A 331 -19.69 -22.55 -0.42
C GLY A 331 -19.55 -24.01 0.02
N ASN A 332 -18.35 -24.43 0.44
CA ASN A 332 -18.08 -25.79 0.90
C ASN A 332 -18.18 -25.87 2.43
N ALA A 333 -19.16 -26.64 2.92
CA ALA A 333 -19.38 -26.88 4.35
C ALA A 333 -18.70 -28.14 4.89
N MET A 334 -17.95 -28.89 4.06
CA MET A 334 -17.30 -30.16 4.45
C MET A 334 -16.41 -30.01 5.70
N LEU A 335 -15.74 -28.87 5.84
CA LEU A 335 -14.88 -28.62 7.00
C LEU A 335 -15.65 -28.30 8.29
N ASP A 336 -16.96 -28.05 8.24
CA ASP A 336 -17.76 -27.86 9.46
C ASP A 336 -17.89 -29.15 10.27
N GLU A 337 -17.84 -30.31 9.62
CA GLU A 337 -17.88 -31.65 10.26
C GLU A 337 -16.48 -32.26 10.48
N ALA A 338 -15.42 -31.63 9.99
CA ALA A 338 -14.05 -32.12 10.13
C ALA A 338 -13.59 -32.15 11.60
N THR A 339 -12.86 -33.22 11.94
CA THR A 339 -12.31 -33.45 13.28
C THR A 339 -11.03 -32.65 13.49
N PRO A 340 -10.60 -32.42 14.75
CA PRO A 340 -9.31 -31.80 15.02
C PRO A 340 -8.12 -32.53 14.38
N GLU A 341 -8.20 -33.87 14.25
CA GLU A 341 -7.17 -34.71 13.64
C GLU A 341 -7.03 -34.47 12.13
N ASP A 342 -8.14 -34.31 11.41
CA ASP A 342 -8.13 -33.98 9.96
C ASP A 342 -7.35 -32.69 9.70
N PHE A 343 -7.61 -31.68 10.54
CA PHE A 343 -6.91 -30.41 10.44
C PHE A 343 -5.43 -30.54 10.84
N ASP A 344 -5.08 -31.42 11.79
CA ASP A 344 -3.69 -31.67 12.19
C ASP A 344 -2.91 -32.26 11.02
N ASP A 345 -3.51 -33.21 10.30
CA ASP A 345 -2.87 -33.85 9.16
C ASP A 345 -2.70 -32.90 7.98
N ILE A 346 -3.68 -32.05 7.70
CA ILE A 346 -3.53 -30.97 6.70
C ILE A 346 -2.43 -29.99 7.13
N CYS A 347 -2.34 -29.62 8.41
CA CYS A 347 -1.28 -28.75 8.90
C CYS A 347 0.10 -29.40 8.82
N LYS A 348 0.25 -30.70 9.13
CA LYS A 348 1.50 -31.45 8.94
C LYS A 348 1.91 -31.49 7.48
N LEU A 349 0.96 -31.69 6.58
CA LEU A 349 1.19 -31.71 5.14
C LEU A 349 1.67 -30.35 4.62
N THR A 350 1.00 -29.27 5.02
CA THR A 350 1.20 -27.93 4.45
C THR A 350 2.23 -27.08 5.20
N GLY A 351 2.68 -27.55 6.38
CA GLY A 351 3.50 -26.77 7.30
C GLY A 351 2.78 -25.55 7.90
N GLY A 352 1.47 -25.37 7.66
CA GLY A 352 0.75 -24.16 8.06
C GLY A 352 0.91 -22.97 7.09
N ASN A 353 1.38 -23.20 5.87
CA ASN A 353 1.46 -22.16 4.84
C ASN A 353 0.07 -21.77 4.31
N PRO A 354 -0.34 -20.49 4.37
CA PRO A 354 -1.65 -20.02 3.95
C PRO A 354 -2.06 -20.42 2.53
N LEU A 355 -1.16 -20.33 1.54
CA LEU A 355 -1.52 -20.71 0.17
C LEU A 355 -1.68 -22.23 0.04
N ALA A 356 -0.77 -23.00 0.63
CA ALA A 356 -0.87 -24.46 0.62
C ALA A 356 -2.16 -24.94 1.28
N LEU A 357 -2.53 -24.34 2.42
CA LEU A 357 -3.78 -24.62 3.13
C LEU A 357 -5.00 -24.39 2.22
N LYS A 358 -5.08 -23.23 1.56
CA LYS A 358 -6.17 -22.94 0.62
C LYS A 358 -6.25 -23.95 -0.51
N MET A 359 -5.11 -24.27 -1.13
CA MET A 359 -5.06 -25.24 -2.22
C MET A 359 -5.49 -26.65 -1.79
N VAL A 360 -5.07 -27.11 -0.60
CA VAL A 360 -5.52 -28.40 -0.07
C VAL A 360 -7.01 -28.39 0.17
N VAL A 361 -7.56 -27.32 0.77
CA VAL A 361 -9.00 -27.16 0.96
C VAL A 361 -9.75 -27.21 -0.38
N ASP A 362 -9.24 -26.56 -1.41
CA ASP A 362 -9.85 -26.57 -2.74
C ASP A 362 -9.81 -27.95 -3.41
N LEU A 363 -8.78 -28.76 -3.12
CA LEU A 363 -8.66 -30.14 -3.61
C LEU A 363 -9.62 -31.10 -2.91
N LEU A 364 -10.00 -30.85 -1.66
CA LEU A 364 -10.88 -31.73 -0.88
C LEU A 364 -12.29 -31.86 -1.48
N ASP A 365 -12.72 -30.91 -2.31
CA ASP A 365 -13.97 -31.03 -3.09
C ASP A 365 -13.94 -32.20 -4.10
N ARG A 366 -12.74 -32.63 -4.52
CA ARG A 366 -12.55 -33.64 -5.57
C ARG A 366 -11.82 -34.88 -5.11
N LEU A 367 -10.99 -34.78 -4.08
CA LEU A 367 -10.14 -35.86 -3.59
C LEU A 367 -10.33 -36.05 -2.08
N PRO A 368 -10.56 -37.28 -1.61
CA PRO A 368 -10.56 -37.57 -0.18
C PRO A 368 -9.22 -37.20 0.47
N LEU A 369 -9.26 -36.73 1.73
CA LEU A 369 -8.06 -36.36 2.48
C LEU A 369 -7.02 -37.47 2.52
N GLU A 370 -7.45 -38.72 2.73
CA GLU A 370 -6.55 -39.90 2.74
C GLU A 370 -5.74 -40.04 1.45
N GLN A 371 -6.34 -39.73 0.29
CA GLN A 371 -5.62 -39.80 -1.00
C GLN A 371 -4.59 -38.68 -1.12
N LEU A 372 -4.92 -37.49 -0.61
CA LEU A 372 -3.97 -36.36 -0.54
C LEU A 372 -2.83 -36.65 0.45
N LEU A 373 -3.08 -37.40 1.52
CA LEU A 373 -2.04 -37.79 2.49
C LEU A 373 -1.21 -38.99 2.00
N SER A 374 -1.80 -39.87 1.18
CA SER A 374 -1.15 -41.07 0.66
C SER A 374 0.05 -40.69 -0.22
N GLY A 375 1.25 -41.06 0.22
CA GLY A 375 2.51 -40.72 -0.44
C GLY A 375 3.38 -39.69 0.29
N PHE A 376 2.90 -39.06 1.37
CA PHE A 376 3.70 -38.18 2.24
C PHE A 376 4.47 -38.91 3.36
N SER A 377 4.48 -40.25 3.33
CA SER A 377 5.18 -41.08 4.30
C SER A 377 6.71 -40.97 4.14
N THR A 378 7.36 -40.34 5.13
CA THR A 378 8.79 -40.41 5.49
C THR A 378 9.82 -39.91 4.46
N SER A 379 10.16 -38.61 4.51
CA SER A 379 11.48 -38.12 4.10
C SER A 379 11.83 -36.78 4.76
N HIS A 380 13.14 -36.56 4.94
CA HIS A 380 13.75 -35.63 5.90
C HIS A 380 13.47 -34.13 5.68
N VAL A 381 13.54 -33.40 6.80
CA VAL A 381 12.97 -32.06 7.11
C VAL A 381 13.51 -30.87 6.30
N GLU A 382 14.60 -31.01 5.54
CA GLU A 382 15.29 -29.82 4.99
C GLU A 382 15.05 -29.56 3.48
N GLN A 383 14.32 -30.43 2.77
CA GLN A 383 13.95 -30.23 1.35
C GLN A 383 12.43 -30.21 1.09
N ILE A 384 11.64 -30.16 2.16
CA ILE A 384 10.18 -30.40 2.16
C ILE A 384 9.41 -29.35 1.36
N ASP A 385 9.80 -28.07 1.43
CA ASP A 385 9.00 -26.99 0.85
C ASP A 385 8.69 -27.22 -0.64
N THR A 386 9.70 -27.40 -1.48
CA THR A 386 9.46 -27.48 -2.94
C THR A 386 8.69 -28.74 -3.35
N GLN A 387 8.96 -29.88 -2.69
CA GLN A 387 8.37 -31.17 -3.07
C GLN A 387 6.89 -31.29 -2.66
N VAL A 388 6.50 -30.71 -1.53
CA VAL A 388 5.10 -30.67 -1.11
C VAL A 388 4.29 -29.79 -2.05
N TYR A 389 4.76 -28.57 -2.38
CA TYR A 389 4.08 -27.71 -3.34
C TYR A 389 3.97 -28.37 -4.71
N ASP A 390 5.07 -28.93 -5.23
CA ASP A 390 5.05 -29.57 -6.55
C ASP A 390 3.99 -30.69 -6.61
N ARG A 391 3.78 -31.44 -5.53
CA ARG A 391 2.72 -32.47 -5.47
C ARG A 391 1.32 -31.90 -5.37
N ILE A 392 1.09 -30.91 -4.50
CA ILE A 392 -0.23 -30.24 -4.38
C ILE A 392 -0.61 -29.64 -5.74
N TYR A 393 0.32 -28.94 -6.40
CA TYR A 393 0.11 -28.40 -7.74
C TYR A 393 -0.08 -29.50 -8.80
N GLN A 394 0.63 -30.63 -8.70
CA GLN A 394 0.46 -31.76 -9.61
C GLN A 394 -0.94 -32.37 -9.51
N HIS A 395 -1.46 -32.59 -8.30
CA HIS A 395 -2.84 -33.08 -8.11
C HIS A 395 -3.87 -32.06 -8.59
N ALA A 396 -3.65 -30.76 -8.31
CA ALA A 396 -4.49 -29.70 -8.84
C ALA A 396 -4.50 -29.71 -10.38
N TRP A 397 -3.34 -29.83 -11.02
CA TRP A 397 -3.19 -29.90 -12.47
C TRP A 397 -3.90 -31.11 -13.09
N GLN A 398 -3.71 -32.30 -12.52
CA GLN A 398 -4.26 -33.55 -13.06
C GLN A 398 -5.78 -33.58 -13.08
N THR A 399 -6.41 -32.88 -12.14
CA THR A 399 -7.86 -32.85 -11.99
C THR A 399 -8.53 -31.73 -12.78
N LEU A 400 -7.78 -30.86 -13.47
CA LEU A 400 -8.32 -29.76 -14.28
C LEU A 400 -8.97 -30.26 -15.58
N SER A 401 -9.98 -29.54 -16.06
CA SER A 401 -10.43 -29.63 -17.46
C SER A 401 -9.32 -29.27 -18.46
N GLU A 402 -9.46 -29.68 -19.72
CA GLU A 402 -8.46 -29.37 -20.75
C GLU A 402 -8.43 -27.87 -21.07
N GLU A 403 -9.57 -27.19 -21.03
CA GLU A 403 -9.70 -25.74 -21.21
C GLU A 403 -8.97 -24.99 -20.09
N ALA A 404 -9.12 -25.43 -18.85
CA ALA A 404 -8.43 -24.85 -17.70
C ALA A 404 -6.92 -25.13 -17.73
N LYS A 405 -6.48 -26.32 -18.17
CA LYS A 405 -5.06 -26.62 -18.39
C LYS A 405 -4.44 -25.70 -19.45
N LEU A 406 -5.13 -25.52 -20.59
CA LEU A 406 -4.70 -24.63 -21.66
C LEU A 406 -4.57 -23.20 -21.17
N LEU A 407 -5.59 -22.71 -20.46
CA LEU A 407 -5.57 -21.37 -19.88
C LEU A 407 -4.41 -21.19 -18.89
N LEU A 408 -4.21 -22.15 -17.99
CA LEU A 408 -3.15 -22.10 -16.99
C LEU A 408 -1.74 -22.15 -17.59
N GLN A 409 -1.54 -22.91 -18.68
CA GLN A 409 -0.28 -22.93 -19.44
C GLN A 409 0.07 -21.59 -20.08
N ALA A 410 -0.93 -20.79 -20.43
CA ALA A 410 -0.73 -19.49 -21.07
C ALA A 410 -0.48 -18.36 -20.05
N MET A 411 -0.89 -18.54 -18.79
CA MET A 411 -0.76 -17.52 -17.73
C MET A 411 0.67 -17.01 -17.46
N PRO A 412 1.75 -17.80 -17.57
CA PRO A 412 3.11 -17.30 -17.40
C PRO A 412 3.50 -16.16 -18.36
N LEU A 413 2.83 -16.06 -19.52
CA LEU A 413 3.05 -14.97 -20.49
C LEU A 413 2.55 -13.61 -20.00
N ILE A 414 1.67 -13.60 -18.98
CA ILE A 414 0.97 -12.42 -18.45
C ILE A 414 1.09 -12.32 -16.94
N ALA A 415 1.98 -13.09 -16.32
CA ALA A 415 2.09 -13.26 -14.88
C ALA A 415 2.27 -11.92 -14.14
N GLN A 416 2.90 -10.92 -14.77
CA GLN A 416 3.23 -9.64 -14.14
C GLN A 416 2.02 -8.69 -14.00
N SER A 417 1.26 -8.48 -15.08
CA SER A 417 0.16 -7.50 -15.14
C SER A 417 -1.22 -8.13 -15.02
N GLY A 418 -1.29 -9.46 -15.11
CA GLY A 418 -2.53 -10.16 -15.40
C GLY A 418 -3.13 -9.74 -16.75
N ALA A 419 -4.19 -10.42 -17.16
CA ALA A 419 -4.88 -10.12 -18.40
C ALA A 419 -6.38 -9.98 -18.21
N THR A 420 -7.00 -9.15 -19.05
CA THR A 420 -8.45 -9.08 -19.17
C THR A 420 -8.99 -10.35 -19.85
N PRO A 421 -10.26 -10.71 -19.64
CA PRO A 421 -10.90 -11.82 -20.35
C PRO A 421 -10.71 -11.77 -21.86
N ASP A 422 -10.85 -10.59 -22.47
CA ASP A 422 -10.66 -10.41 -23.93
C ASP A 422 -9.26 -10.80 -24.39
N TYR A 423 -8.23 -10.45 -23.61
CA TYR A 423 -6.86 -10.81 -23.94
C TYR A 423 -6.60 -12.30 -23.74
N LEU A 424 -7.12 -12.88 -22.64
CA LEU A 424 -7.03 -14.32 -22.39
C LEU A 424 -7.66 -15.12 -23.53
N ARG A 425 -8.86 -14.71 -23.98
CA ARG A 425 -9.58 -15.33 -25.09
C ARG A 425 -8.75 -15.37 -26.36
N ARG A 426 -8.09 -14.26 -26.70
CA ARG A 426 -7.22 -14.17 -27.89
C ARG A 426 -5.98 -15.05 -27.76
N MET A 427 -5.42 -15.14 -26.56
CA MET A 427 -4.21 -15.92 -26.28
C MET A 427 -4.47 -17.43 -26.31
N THR A 428 -5.61 -17.89 -25.77
CA THR A 428 -5.94 -19.32 -25.69
C THR A 428 -6.82 -19.81 -26.83
N GLN A 429 -7.44 -18.90 -27.59
CA GLN A 429 -8.43 -19.19 -28.62
C GLN A 429 -9.68 -19.93 -28.11
N LEU A 430 -9.94 -19.88 -26.81
CA LEU A 430 -11.19 -20.39 -26.23
C LEU A 430 -12.37 -19.53 -26.67
N ASP A 431 -13.56 -20.12 -26.78
CA ASP A 431 -14.79 -19.34 -26.84
C ASP A 431 -15.11 -18.71 -25.46
N GLU A 432 -16.15 -17.89 -25.42
CA GLU A 432 -16.48 -17.11 -24.23
C GLU A 432 -16.95 -18.00 -23.06
N ASP A 433 -17.81 -18.98 -23.34
CA ASP A 433 -18.37 -19.87 -22.31
C ASP A 433 -17.28 -20.80 -21.74
N ALA A 434 -16.45 -21.38 -22.61
CA ALA A 434 -15.32 -22.20 -22.23
C ALA A 434 -14.27 -21.42 -21.43
N LEU A 435 -13.98 -20.18 -21.83
CA LEU A 435 -13.06 -19.31 -21.10
C LEU A 435 -13.60 -19.00 -19.70
N TRP A 436 -14.86 -18.61 -19.57
CA TRP A 436 -15.44 -18.30 -18.26
C TRP A 436 -15.50 -19.53 -17.36
N ALA A 437 -15.85 -20.70 -17.89
CA ALA A 437 -15.79 -21.96 -17.16
C ALA A 437 -14.37 -22.26 -16.65
N ALA A 438 -13.37 -22.13 -17.52
CA ALA A 438 -11.95 -22.31 -17.17
C ALA A 438 -11.47 -21.29 -16.12
N ILE A 439 -11.84 -20.02 -16.24
CA ILE A 439 -11.52 -18.97 -15.25
C ILE A 439 -12.14 -19.32 -13.90
N GLN A 440 -13.42 -19.68 -13.85
CA GLN A 440 -14.10 -20.04 -12.60
C GLN A 440 -13.44 -21.26 -11.97
N GLU A 441 -13.15 -22.30 -12.75
CA GLU A 441 -12.46 -23.49 -12.27
C GLU A 441 -11.10 -23.15 -11.66
N LEU A 442 -10.27 -22.37 -12.35
CA LEU A 442 -8.95 -22.00 -11.83
C LEU A 442 -9.02 -21.07 -10.60
N LEU A 443 -10.03 -20.20 -10.50
CA LEU A 443 -10.27 -19.36 -9.31
C LEU A 443 -10.66 -20.20 -8.10
N THR A 444 -11.60 -21.14 -8.29
CA THR A 444 -12.06 -22.05 -7.22
C THR A 444 -10.95 -22.96 -6.71
N ARG A 445 -9.88 -23.16 -7.50
CA ARG A 445 -8.71 -23.97 -7.13
C ARG A 445 -7.54 -23.17 -6.57
N SER A 446 -7.72 -21.86 -6.35
CA SER A 446 -6.64 -20.94 -5.94
C SER A 446 -5.41 -20.97 -6.88
N LEU A 447 -5.60 -21.32 -8.15
CA LEU A 447 -4.53 -21.39 -9.15
C LEU A 447 -4.33 -20.06 -9.88
N ILE A 448 -5.41 -19.30 -10.08
CA ILE A 448 -5.36 -17.91 -10.54
C ILE A 448 -5.94 -16.95 -9.50
N GLU A 449 -5.51 -15.70 -9.57
CA GLU A 449 -6.01 -14.59 -8.76
C GLU A 449 -6.81 -13.63 -9.64
N SER A 450 -7.93 -13.14 -9.12
CA SER A 450 -8.69 -12.04 -9.74
C SER A 450 -8.31 -10.72 -9.07
N ARG A 451 -8.00 -9.72 -9.89
CA ARG A 451 -7.71 -8.35 -9.47
C ARG A 451 -8.57 -7.40 -10.31
N GLY A 452 -8.77 -6.18 -9.83
CA GLY A 452 -9.47 -5.13 -10.57
C GLY A 452 -10.84 -4.76 -9.99
N SER A 453 -11.49 -3.80 -10.62
CA SER A 453 -12.75 -3.22 -10.15
C SER A 453 -13.97 -4.01 -10.65
N LEU A 454 -15.17 -3.55 -10.27
CA LEU A 454 -16.42 -4.06 -10.83
C LEU A 454 -16.46 -3.98 -12.37
N ARG A 455 -15.79 -2.99 -12.96
CA ARG A 455 -15.84 -2.69 -14.40
C ARG A 455 -14.65 -3.22 -15.20
N GLU A 456 -13.53 -3.48 -14.54
CA GLU A 456 -12.34 -4.03 -15.18
C GLU A 456 -11.75 -5.13 -14.29
N ARG A 457 -11.86 -6.38 -14.74
CA ARG A 457 -11.22 -7.51 -14.08
C ARG A 457 -10.01 -7.99 -14.86
N ARG A 458 -8.95 -8.31 -14.12
CA ARG A 458 -7.71 -8.90 -14.62
C ARG A 458 -7.41 -10.16 -13.84
N TYR A 459 -6.92 -11.17 -14.54
CA TYR A 459 -6.55 -12.46 -13.97
C TYR A 459 -5.07 -12.70 -14.13
N GLY A 460 -4.43 -13.14 -13.05
CA GLY A 460 -3.00 -13.48 -13.04
C GLY A 460 -2.75 -14.72 -12.19
N ILE A 461 -1.49 -15.11 -12.06
CA ILE A 461 -1.08 -16.28 -11.28
C ILE A 461 -0.10 -15.92 -10.18
N HIS A 462 -0.26 -16.58 -9.03
CA HIS A 462 0.71 -16.51 -7.95
C HIS A 462 2.06 -17.09 -8.41
N GLN A 463 3.16 -16.60 -7.82
CA GLN A 463 4.52 -16.97 -8.21
C GLN A 463 4.83 -18.47 -8.01
N LEU A 464 4.24 -19.11 -6.99
CA LEU A 464 4.40 -20.57 -6.81
C LEU A 464 3.72 -21.36 -7.93
N THR A 465 2.53 -20.93 -8.37
CA THR A 465 1.83 -21.52 -9.52
C THR A 465 2.65 -21.34 -10.80
N ASP A 466 3.16 -20.13 -11.03
CA ASP A 466 4.01 -19.83 -12.19
C ASP A 466 5.28 -20.69 -12.23
N SER A 467 5.97 -20.79 -11.08
CA SER A 467 7.17 -21.64 -10.94
C SER A 467 6.87 -23.10 -11.27
N PHE A 468 5.72 -23.61 -10.79
CA PHE A 468 5.27 -24.96 -11.10
C PHE A 468 5.00 -25.15 -12.59
N VAL A 469 4.23 -24.25 -13.22
CA VAL A 469 3.87 -24.35 -14.65
C VAL A 469 5.12 -24.27 -15.53
N GLN A 470 6.00 -23.30 -15.28
CA GLN A 470 7.25 -23.14 -16.02
C GLN A 470 8.15 -24.37 -15.91
N ARG A 471 8.34 -24.91 -14.70
CA ARG A 471 9.28 -26.02 -14.45
C ARG A 471 8.73 -27.37 -14.89
N ASN A 472 7.48 -27.68 -14.53
CA ASN A 472 6.93 -29.02 -14.62
C ASN A 472 6.05 -29.24 -15.85
N ILE A 473 5.41 -28.19 -16.37
CA ILE A 473 4.47 -28.29 -17.49
C ILE A 473 5.14 -27.83 -18.80
N ILE A 474 5.66 -26.60 -18.84
CA ILE A 474 6.29 -26.02 -20.03
C ILE A 474 7.70 -26.60 -20.23
N GLY A 475 8.53 -26.59 -19.18
CA GLY A 475 9.93 -27.01 -19.24
C GLY A 475 10.15 -28.49 -19.58
N ARG A 476 9.17 -29.37 -19.34
CA ARG A 476 9.23 -30.79 -19.75
C ARG A 476 8.74 -31.05 -21.18
N GLY A 477 8.02 -30.12 -21.80
CA GLY A 477 7.51 -30.26 -23.17
C GLY A 477 8.58 -30.09 -24.26
N GLY A 478 9.81 -29.73 -23.91
CA GLY A 478 10.94 -29.58 -24.84
C GLY A 478 11.75 -30.85 -25.14
N THR A 479 11.42 -31.98 -24.52
CA THR A 479 12.09 -33.28 -24.72
C THR A 479 11.15 -34.33 -25.32
N VAL A 480 10.42 -33.95 -26.36
CA VAL A 480 9.88 -34.90 -27.34
C VAL A 480 10.09 -34.33 -28.74
N ALA A 481 11.25 -34.63 -29.32
CA ALA A 481 11.48 -34.74 -30.75
C ALA A 481 12.52 -35.84 -30.97
#